data_AF-A0A7J9WRT5-F1
#
_entry.id   AF-A0A7J9WRT5-F1
#
_cell.length_a   1.000
_cell.length_b   1.000
_cell.length_c   1.000
_cell.angle_alpha   90.00
_cell.angle_beta   90.00
_cell.angle_gamma   90.00
#
_symmetry.space_group_name_H-M   'P 1'
#
loop_
_entity.id
_entity.type
_entity.pdbx_description
1 polymer ?
#
loop_
_entity_poly.entity_id
_entity_poly.type
_entity_poly.pdbx_seq_one_letter_code
_entity_poly.pdbx_strand_id
1 'polypeptide(L)'
;MAAKGAPLPGHPVRGSTTGRPLMAAMDLLGRRWALRILWELRHGPLGARALRDHCDGMSSSVLYDRLSELSAAGLIDQDTGGNYVLTDHGASLGRALRPLDAWSQRWAEDLRTD
;
A
#
# COMPACT_ATOMS: atom_id res chain seq x y z
N MET A 1 12.67 -11.33 -9.63
CA MET A 1 12.93 -11.85 -8.27
C MET A 1 11.96 -11.16 -7.32
N ALA A 2 11.21 -11.91 -6.51
CA ALA A 2 10.32 -11.31 -5.51
C ALA A 2 11.13 -10.38 -4.59
N ALA A 3 10.61 -9.18 -4.34
CA ALA A 3 11.21 -8.26 -3.38
C ALA A 3 11.40 -8.97 -2.05
N LYS A 4 12.65 -9.08 -1.58
CA LYS A 4 12.97 -9.78 -0.33
C LYS A 4 12.20 -9.12 0.82
N GLY A 5 11.18 -9.81 1.34
CA GLY A 5 10.38 -9.34 2.47
C GLY A 5 9.04 -8.67 2.14
N ALA A 6 8.57 -8.71 0.89
CA ALA A 6 7.19 -8.31 0.57
C ALA A 6 6.18 -9.22 1.31
N PRO A 7 5.17 -8.67 2.01
CA PRO A 7 4.08 -9.46 2.57
C PRO A 7 3.20 -9.96 1.43
N LEU A 8 3.30 -11.26 1.16
CA LEU A 8 2.52 -11.91 0.11
C LEU A 8 1.68 -13.05 0.72
N PRO A 9 0.48 -13.31 0.18
CA PRO A 9 -0.32 -14.47 0.57
C PRO A 9 0.46 -15.78 0.44
N GLY A 10 0.15 -16.77 1.29
CA GLY A 10 0.83 -18.07 1.29
C GLY A 10 2.14 -18.13 2.10
N HIS A 11 2.59 -17.01 2.67
CA HIS A 11 3.79 -16.94 3.49
C HIS A 11 3.52 -16.34 4.88
N PRO A 12 4.27 -16.72 5.93
CA PRO A 12 4.27 -16.01 7.19
C PRO A 12 4.62 -14.53 7.02
N VAL A 13 3.91 -13.67 7.76
CA VAL A 13 4.04 -12.21 7.72
C VAL A 13 4.12 -11.65 9.14
N ARG A 14 4.38 -10.35 9.29
CA ARG A 14 4.41 -9.73 10.62
C ARG A 14 3.06 -9.92 11.31
N GLY A 15 3.07 -10.50 12.50
CA GLY A 15 1.86 -10.74 13.29
C GLY A 15 0.99 -11.94 12.85
N SER A 16 1.44 -12.76 11.89
CA SER A 16 0.73 -14.00 11.53
C SER A 16 1.63 -15.06 10.88
N THR A 17 1.51 -16.31 11.31
CA THR A 17 2.19 -17.47 10.70
C THR A 17 1.33 -18.23 9.68
N THR A 18 0.06 -17.85 9.53
CA THR A 18 -0.96 -18.65 8.82
C THR A 18 -0.91 -18.57 7.29
N GLY A 19 -0.22 -17.57 6.72
CA GLY A 19 -0.24 -17.32 5.28
C GLY A 19 -1.57 -16.80 4.73
N ARG A 20 -2.54 -16.46 5.59
CA ARG A 20 -3.87 -15.96 5.16
C ARG A 20 -3.72 -14.68 4.32
N PRO A 21 -4.40 -14.56 3.17
CA PRO A 21 -4.30 -13.38 2.30
C PRO A 21 -4.61 -12.05 3.01
N LEU A 22 -5.62 -12.05 3.89
CA LEU A 22 -5.98 -10.87 4.68
C LEU A 22 -4.83 -10.41 5.58
N MET A 23 -4.07 -11.34 6.17
CA MET A 23 -2.95 -10.99 7.04
C MET A 23 -1.79 -10.40 6.25
N ALA A 24 -1.51 -10.93 5.05
CA ALA A 24 -0.53 -10.34 4.15
C ALA A 24 -0.92 -8.93 3.71
N ALA A 25 -2.21 -8.72 3.37
CA ALA A 25 -2.72 -7.39 3.07
C ALA A 25 -2.56 -6.42 4.25
N MET A 26 -2.90 -6.84 5.47
CA MET A 26 -2.76 -6.00 6.67
C MET A 26 -1.30 -5.68 7.01
N ASP A 27 -0.36 -6.61 6.85
CA ASP A 27 1.08 -6.31 6.97
C ASP A 27 1.49 -5.26 5.93
N LEU A 28 1.22 -5.50 4.64
CA LEU A 28 1.62 -4.61 3.56
C LEU A 28 1.06 -3.19 3.72
N LEU A 29 -0.24 -3.06 4.00
CA LEU A 29 -0.89 -1.77 4.16
C LEU A 29 -0.50 -1.07 5.46
N GLY A 30 -0.10 -1.83 6.48
CA GLY A 30 0.47 -1.33 7.73
C GLY A 30 1.93 -0.85 7.60
N ARG A 31 2.61 -1.13 6.48
CA ARG A 31 3.97 -0.61 6.26
C ARG A 31 3.92 0.90 6.07
N ARG A 32 4.80 1.61 6.80
CA ARG A 32 4.93 3.06 6.70
C ARG A 32 5.08 3.46 5.23
N TRP A 33 4.27 4.41 4.78
CA TRP A 33 4.20 4.92 3.40
C TRP A 33 3.47 4.07 2.36
N ALA A 34 3.12 2.81 2.60
CA ALA A 34 2.47 1.97 1.58
C ALA A 34 1.13 2.57 1.13
N LEU A 35 0.24 2.88 2.09
CA LEU A 35 -1.04 3.54 1.80
C LEU A 35 -0.87 4.94 1.22
N ARG A 36 0.16 5.70 1.65
CA ARG A 36 0.44 7.04 1.12
C ARG A 36 0.82 6.99 -0.36
N ILE A 37 1.68 6.06 -0.78
CA ILE A 37 2.05 5.89 -2.18
C ILE A 37 0.82 5.53 -3.03
N LEU A 38 0.02 4.56 -2.58
CA LEU A 38 -1.21 4.16 -3.28
C LEU A 38 -2.19 5.34 -3.41
N TRP A 39 -2.30 6.18 -2.38
CA TRP A 39 -3.13 7.37 -2.37
C TRP A 39 -2.66 8.43 -3.38
N GLU A 40 -1.37 8.64 -3.52
CA GLU A 40 -0.80 9.60 -4.48
C GLU A 40 -1.03 9.12 -5.92
N LEU A 41 -0.80 7.83 -6.18
CA LEU A 41 -0.98 7.21 -7.50
C LEU A 41 -2.44 7.13 -7.95
N ARG A 42 -3.40 7.38 -7.06
CA ARG A 42 -4.83 7.39 -7.40
C ARG A 42 -5.21 8.51 -8.38
N HIS A 43 -4.40 9.57 -8.47
CA HIS A 43 -4.63 10.69 -9.37
C HIS A 43 -3.96 10.53 -10.74
N GLY A 44 -3.16 9.48 -10.93
CA GLY A 44 -2.46 9.21 -12.18
C GLY A 44 -0.99 8.79 -11.97
N PRO A 45 -0.26 8.60 -13.08
CA PRO A 45 1.13 8.18 -13.05
C PRO A 45 2.05 9.20 -12.35
N LEU A 46 2.96 8.73 -11.51
CA LEU A 46 3.97 9.57 -10.87
C LEU A 46 5.37 8.95 -10.92
N GLY A 47 6.37 9.77 -11.23
CA GLY A 47 7.77 9.39 -11.09
C GLY A 47 8.23 9.30 -9.63
N ALA A 48 9.32 8.57 -9.38
CA ALA A 48 9.88 8.39 -8.03
C ALA A 48 10.18 9.71 -7.30
N ARG A 49 10.59 10.75 -8.02
CA ARG A 49 10.86 12.07 -7.43
C ARG A 49 9.59 12.71 -6.86
N ALA A 50 8.54 12.80 -7.67
CA ALA A 50 7.26 13.36 -7.25
C ALA A 50 6.67 12.58 -6.06
N LEU A 51 6.76 11.25 -6.08
CA LEU A 51 6.33 10.42 -4.95
C LEU A 51 7.08 10.73 -3.64
N ARG A 52 8.40 10.96 -3.68
CA ARG A 52 9.15 11.37 -2.46
C ARG A 52 8.73 12.74 -1.97
N ASP A 53 8.57 13.68 -2.89
CA ASP A 53 8.20 15.06 -2.57
C ASP A 53 6.80 15.11 -1.93
N HIS A 54 5.86 14.25 -2.38
CA HIS A 54 4.53 14.11 -1.80
C HIS A 54 4.47 13.29 -0.49
N CYS A 55 5.57 12.62 -0.13
CA CYS A 55 5.68 11.78 1.07
C CYS A 55 6.66 12.37 2.09
N ASP A 56 6.56 13.68 2.34
CA ASP A 56 7.24 14.42 3.41
C ASP A 56 8.73 14.07 3.60
N GLY A 57 9.47 13.93 2.49
CA GLY A 57 10.92 13.68 2.55
C GLY A 57 11.32 12.22 2.83
N MET A 58 10.46 11.25 2.47
CA MET A 58 10.82 9.83 2.46
C MET A 58 12.19 9.58 1.81
N SER A 59 13.05 8.81 2.49
CA SER A 59 14.35 8.45 1.92
C SER A 59 14.18 7.64 0.63
N SER A 60 15.11 7.80 -0.31
CA SER A 60 15.09 7.04 -1.56
C SER A 60 15.10 5.53 -1.35
N SER A 61 15.86 5.05 -0.36
CA SER A 61 15.89 3.61 -0.03
C SER A 61 14.51 3.09 0.38
N VAL A 62 13.86 3.76 1.31
CA VAL A 62 12.52 3.38 1.78
C VAL A 62 11.51 3.45 0.64
N LEU A 63 11.60 4.47 -0.22
CA LEU A 63 10.74 4.57 -1.39
C LEU A 63 10.90 3.35 -2.30
N TYR A 64 12.12 3.02 -2.71
CA TYR A 64 12.34 1.90 -3.63
C TYR A 64 11.96 0.56 -2.99
N ASP A 65 12.18 0.37 -1.69
CA ASP A 65 11.68 -0.80 -0.97
C ASP A 65 10.15 -0.86 -1.03
N ARG A 66 9.45 0.27 -0.83
CA ARG A 66 7.99 0.33 -0.95
C ARG A 66 7.49 0.01 -2.34
N LEU A 67 8.08 0.62 -3.36
CA LEU A 67 7.69 0.42 -4.74
C LEU A 67 7.91 -1.04 -5.16
N SER A 68 9.04 -1.62 -4.76
CA SER A 68 9.37 -3.02 -5.00
C SER A 68 8.33 -3.97 -4.40
N GLU A 69 7.87 -3.71 -3.18
CA GLU A 69 6.86 -4.56 -2.54
C GLU A 69 5.45 -4.38 -3.07
N LEU A 70 5.05 -3.14 -3.35
CA LEU A 70 3.75 -2.87 -3.98
C LEU A 70 3.68 -3.45 -5.39
N SER A 71 4.80 -3.44 -6.13
CA SER A 71 4.92 -4.08 -7.44
C SER A 71 4.90 -5.60 -7.32
N ALA A 72 5.63 -6.18 -6.37
CA ALA A 72 5.58 -7.62 -6.09
C ALA A 72 4.19 -8.11 -5.66
N ALA A 73 3.40 -7.26 -4.98
CA ALA A 73 2.01 -7.52 -4.61
C ALA A 73 1.02 -7.27 -5.77
N GLY A 74 1.49 -6.83 -6.94
CA GLY A 74 0.66 -6.57 -8.12
C GLY A 74 -0.26 -5.35 -7.97
N LEU A 75 0.04 -4.44 -7.05
CA LEU A 75 -0.76 -3.22 -6.81
C LEU A 75 -0.33 -2.05 -7.69
N ILE A 76 0.94 -2.01 -8.08
CA ILE A 76 1.49 -0.98 -8.96
C ILE A 76 2.32 -1.60 -10.09
N ASP A 77 2.50 -0.84 -11.16
CA ASP A 77 3.41 -1.15 -12.27
C ASP A 77 4.14 0.13 -12.73
N GLN A 78 5.06 0.01 -13.70
CA GLN A 78 5.69 1.13 -14.39
C GLN A 78 5.12 1.29 -15.80
N ASP A 79 4.78 2.52 -16.17
CA ASP A 79 4.43 2.87 -17.56
C ASP A 79 5.68 2.93 -18.46
N THR A 80 5.49 3.18 -19.75
CA THR A 80 6.59 3.31 -20.73
C THR A 80 7.55 4.46 -20.45
N GLY A 81 7.14 5.45 -19.65
CA GLY A 81 7.96 6.57 -19.21
C GLY A 81 8.69 6.32 -17.90
N GLY A 82 8.53 5.14 -17.29
CA GLY A 82 9.10 4.80 -15.99
C GLY A 82 8.36 5.44 -14.80
N ASN A 83 7.15 5.96 -15.02
CA ASN A 83 6.29 6.42 -13.93
C ASN A 83 5.56 5.25 -13.31
N TYR A 84 5.34 5.31 -12.01
CA TYR A 84 4.54 4.31 -11.31
C TYR A 84 3.06 4.58 -11.50
N VAL A 85 2.27 3.53 -11.68
CA VAL A 85 0.81 3.57 -11.87
C VAL A 85 0.14 2.50 -11.02
N LEU A 86 -1.10 2.74 -10.60
CA LEU A 86 -1.92 1.66 -10.03
C LEU A 86 -2.27 0.64 -11.13
N THR A 87 -2.19 -0.64 -10.79
CA THR A 87 -2.83 -1.68 -11.60
C THR A 87 -4.35 -1.65 -11.39
N ASP A 88 -5.11 -2.39 -12.20
CA ASP A 88 -6.55 -2.58 -11.97
C ASP A 88 -6.82 -3.17 -10.56
N HIS A 89 -5.96 -4.06 -10.09
CA HIS A 89 -6.04 -4.63 -8.76
C HIS A 89 -5.74 -3.58 -7.68
N GLY A 90 -4.69 -2.78 -7.85
CA GLY A 90 -4.36 -1.66 -6.96
C GLY A 90 -5.46 -0.62 -6.88
N ALA A 91 -6.06 -0.25 -8.01
CA ALA A 91 -7.20 0.67 -8.07
C ALA A 91 -8.45 0.09 -7.38
N SER A 92 -8.62 -1.23 -7.40
CA SER A 92 -9.74 -1.89 -6.71
C SER A 92 -9.64 -1.81 -5.18
N LEU A 93 -8.44 -1.65 -4.63
CA LEU A 93 -8.21 -1.55 -3.18
C LEU A 93 -8.93 -0.35 -2.56
N GLY A 94 -9.00 0.78 -3.27
CA GLY A 94 -9.76 1.94 -2.80
C GLY A 94 -11.23 1.62 -2.56
N ARG A 95 -11.83 0.75 -3.39
CA ARG A 95 -13.21 0.27 -3.19
C ARG A 95 -13.34 -0.65 -1.99
N ALA A 96 -12.35 -1.52 -1.79
CA ALA A 96 -12.31 -2.47 -0.67
C ALA A 96 -12.08 -1.79 0.69
N LEU A 97 -11.41 -0.64 0.72
CA LEU A 97 -11.17 0.12 1.95
C LEU A 97 -12.37 0.97 2.38
N ARG A 98 -13.33 1.30 1.50
CA ARG A 98 -14.49 2.14 1.88
C ARG A 98 -15.31 1.57 3.05
N PRO A 99 -15.68 0.28 3.08
CA PRO A 99 -16.41 -0.27 4.23
C PRO A 99 -15.59 -0.20 5.53
N LEU A 100 -14.26 -0.34 5.43
CA LEU A 100 -13.35 -0.24 6.56
C LEU A 100 -13.25 1.20 7.08
N ASP A 101 -13.18 2.19 6.18
CA ASP A 101 -13.21 3.62 6.52
C ASP A 101 -14.55 4.03 7.15
N ALA A 102 -15.68 3.56 6.60
CA ALA A 102 -16.98 3.80 7.20
C ALA A 102 -17.10 3.18 8.60
N TRP A 103 -16.51 2.01 8.82
CA TRP A 103 -16.45 1.39 10.15
C TRP A 103 -15.54 2.17 11.10
N SER A 104 -14.37 2.63 10.66
CA SER A 104 -13.42 3.34 11.52
C SER A 104 -13.97 4.69 11.98
N GLN A 105 -14.74 5.38 11.14
CA GLN A 105 -15.44 6.62 11.51
C GLN A 105 -16.45 6.38 12.64
N ARG A 106 -17.28 5.34 12.53
CA ARG A 106 -18.23 4.96 13.59
C ARG A 106 -17.50 4.58 14.89
N TRP A 107 -16.45 3.78 14.78
CA TRP A 107 -15.63 3.42 15.94
C TRP A 107 -15.05 4.66 16.66
N ALA A 108 -14.62 5.68 15.91
CA ALA A 108 -14.14 6.93 16.48
C ALA A 108 -15.26 7.82 17.06
N GLU A 109 -16.50 7.69 16.62
CA GLU A 109 -17.67 8.34 17.22
C GLU A 109 -18.05 7.68 18.54
N ASP A 110 -18.08 6.35 18.59
CA ASP A 110 -18.39 5.59 19.79
C ASP A 110 -17.42 5.95 20.93
N LEU A 111 -16.11 5.98 20.65
CA LEU A 111 -15.09 6.34 21.65
C LEU A 111 -15.11 7.81 22.11
N ARG A 112 -15.80 8.72 21.40
CA ARG A 112 -15.97 10.12 21.82
C ARG A 112 -17.20 10.32 22.71
N THR A 113 -18.07 9.32 22.76
CA THR A 113 -19.34 9.38 23.50
C THR A 113 -19.22 8.77 24.90
N ASP A 114 -18.07 8.14 25.20
CA ASP A 114 -17.60 7.74 26.54
C ASP A 114 -16.71 8.82 27.17
#